data_AF-A0A928IW84-F1
#
_entry.id   AF-A0A928IW84-F1
#
_cell.length_a   1.000
_cell.length_b   1.000
_cell.length_c   1.000
_cell.angle_alpha   90.00
_cell.angle_beta   90.00
_cell.angle_gamma   90.00
#
_symmetry.space_group_name_H-M   'P 1'
#
loop_
_entity.id
_entity.type
_entity.pdbx_description
1 polymer ?
#
loop_
_entity_poly.entity_id
_entity_poly.type
_entity_poly.pdbx_seq_one_letter_code
_entity_poly.pdbx_strand_id
1 'polypeptide(L)'
;MKKVPIALVLDDPAPCISVYYTHHNKTVTEDGRDLLEYYPNSTLFEFCDIIEKYGIKGKFSVVPMPGNRGDVVNGIEGVSEKELREWINTVKSRVMPAFSVGPEMLTHNNAVNVETGEMIEMNECIWASDKDREVLTPYISKAFSLLHDAGFSSFGCTSPWSFGIEVEDEYVQAVSQAVYEVYGSKSCWYYLRGLRNLPNAKPWVEYDDGERCVVSIPATTYDHIWETIDTNDTSFEFISSVADKYITADGKGGSVIQVLETGGFPLFITHWQSLISNGLCTGMRVLELIAQRVNEHLLERVEWCSYEDIMNIVLADKESYPRCDIGRIDIQ
;
A
#
# COMPACT_ATOMS: atom_id res chain seq x y z
N MET A 1 -26.57 -13.45 1.15
CA MET A 1 -25.19 -13.97 1.29
C MET A 1 -24.34 -12.87 1.91
N LYS A 2 -23.31 -13.20 2.70
CA LYS A 2 -22.37 -12.19 3.22
C LYS A 2 -21.54 -11.68 2.03
N LYS A 3 -21.38 -10.35 1.90
CA LYS A 3 -20.54 -9.75 0.85
C LYS A 3 -19.07 -10.09 1.10
N VAL A 4 -18.31 -10.30 0.03
CA VAL A 4 -16.88 -10.57 0.08
C VAL A 4 -16.12 -9.24 0.19
N PRO A 5 -15.17 -9.08 1.12
CA PRO A 5 -14.34 -7.88 1.19
C PRO A 5 -13.54 -7.67 -0.10
N ILE A 6 -13.59 -6.44 -0.62
CA ILE A 6 -12.71 -5.93 -1.69
C ILE A 6 -11.96 -4.72 -1.14
N ALA A 7 -10.68 -4.57 -1.48
CA ALA A 7 -9.87 -3.45 -1.05
C ALA A 7 -8.85 -3.03 -2.10
N LEU A 8 -8.60 -1.71 -2.16
CA LEU A 8 -7.47 -1.14 -2.88
C LEU A 8 -6.22 -1.18 -1.99
N VAL A 9 -5.13 -1.69 -2.53
CA VAL A 9 -3.81 -1.67 -1.89
C VAL A 9 -2.99 -0.61 -2.61
N LEU A 10 -2.81 0.55 -1.98
CA LEU A 10 -2.06 1.66 -2.57
C LEU A 10 -0.70 1.84 -1.87
N ASP A 11 0.36 1.62 -2.64
CA ASP A 11 1.76 1.63 -2.22
C ASP A 11 2.46 2.86 -2.80
N ASP A 12 3.52 3.33 -2.12
CA ASP A 12 4.37 4.46 -2.48
C ASP A 12 3.86 5.91 -2.36
N PRO A 13 2.69 6.28 -1.78
CA PRO A 13 2.39 7.70 -1.63
C PRO A 13 3.42 8.41 -0.74
N ALA A 14 3.98 9.48 -1.29
CA ALA A 14 4.84 10.41 -0.58
C ALA A 14 4.37 11.86 -0.82
N PRO A 15 4.56 12.77 0.14
CA PRO A 15 4.22 14.17 -0.06
C PRO A 15 5.06 14.80 -1.18
N CYS A 16 4.41 15.05 -2.31
CA CYS A 16 4.92 15.78 -3.47
C CYS A 16 6.16 15.21 -4.19
N ILE A 17 6.78 14.14 -3.70
CA ILE A 17 7.97 13.52 -4.28
C ILE A 17 7.60 12.20 -4.94
N SER A 18 8.22 11.91 -6.07
CA SER A 18 8.23 10.58 -6.68
C SER A 18 9.28 9.71 -6.01
N VAL A 19 8.88 8.82 -5.10
CA VAL A 19 9.83 7.83 -4.55
C VAL A 19 10.36 6.90 -5.64
N TYR A 20 9.57 6.63 -6.69
CA TYR A 20 10.02 5.91 -7.87
C TYR A 20 11.23 6.58 -8.54
N TYR A 21 11.23 7.91 -8.68
CA TYR A 21 12.40 8.63 -9.20
C TYR A 21 13.65 8.43 -8.32
N THR A 22 13.48 8.26 -7.01
CA THR A 22 14.61 8.16 -6.07
C THR A 22 15.29 6.79 -6.04
N HIS A 23 14.54 5.70 -6.26
CA HIS A 23 15.08 4.33 -6.19
C HIS A 23 15.17 3.63 -7.55
N HIS A 24 14.57 4.19 -8.61
CA HIS A 24 14.67 3.65 -9.95
C HIS A 24 15.95 4.15 -10.64
N ASN A 25 16.80 3.24 -11.11
CA ASN A 25 18.07 3.57 -11.77
C ASN A 25 17.91 4.22 -13.17
N LYS A 26 16.68 4.41 -13.67
CA LYS A 26 16.40 5.12 -14.92
C LYS A 26 15.80 6.49 -14.59
N THR A 27 16.15 7.48 -15.40
CA THR A 27 15.57 8.83 -15.35
C THR A 27 14.51 9.06 -16.45
N VAL A 28 14.21 8.03 -17.23
CA VAL A 28 13.28 8.07 -18.37
C VAL A 28 12.35 6.86 -18.34
N THR A 29 11.10 7.08 -18.74
CA THR A 29 10.11 6.02 -18.99
C THR A 29 10.49 5.21 -20.23
N GLU A 30 9.90 4.02 -20.41
CA GLU A 30 10.17 3.21 -21.60
C GLU A 30 9.71 3.87 -22.91
N ASP A 31 8.72 4.76 -22.86
CA ASP A 31 8.28 5.59 -23.99
C ASP A 31 9.12 6.88 -24.19
N GLY A 32 10.19 7.07 -23.42
CA GLY A 32 11.21 8.09 -23.63
C GLY A 32 10.91 9.48 -23.05
N ARG A 33 9.95 9.59 -22.13
CA ARG A 33 9.71 10.83 -21.37
C ARG A 33 10.61 10.87 -20.14
N ASP A 34 11.02 12.07 -19.73
CA ASP A 34 11.71 12.24 -18.46
C ASP A 34 10.78 11.86 -17.30
N LEU A 35 11.30 11.11 -16.33
CA LEU A 35 10.56 10.79 -15.11
C LEU A 35 10.44 12.05 -14.24
N LEU A 36 9.22 12.33 -13.79
CA LEU A 36 8.95 13.42 -12.88
C LEU A 36 9.46 13.09 -11.48
N GLU A 37 10.31 13.96 -10.95
CA GLU A 37 10.80 13.90 -9.57
C GLU A 37 9.74 14.38 -8.55
N TYR A 38 8.84 15.28 -8.97
CA TYR A 38 7.82 15.88 -8.12
C TYR A 38 6.42 15.75 -8.71
N TYR A 39 5.44 15.56 -7.82
CA TYR A 39 4.03 15.51 -8.15
C TYR A 39 3.26 16.60 -7.39
N PRO A 40 2.36 17.36 -8.04
CA PRO A 40 1.57 18.36 -7.35
C PRO A 40 0.49 17.70 -6.49
N ASN A 41 0.07 18.38 -5.40
CA ASN A 41 -1.03 17.94 -4.53
C ASN A 41 -2.36 17.73 -5.29
N SER A 42 -2.53 18.34 -6.47
CA SER A 42 -3.71 18.09 -7.31
C SER A 42 -3.89 16.61 -7.69
N THR A 43 -2.80 15.84 -7.77
CA THR A 43 -2.87 14.38 -7.98
C THR A 43 -3.54 13.66 -6.81
N LEU A 44 -3.24 14.09 -5.57
CA LEU A 44 -3.92 13.58 -4.37
C LEU A 44 -5.39 14.02 -4.34
N PHE A 45 -5.70 15.24 -4.78
CA PHE A 45 -7.09 15.70 -4.83
C PHE A 45 -7.92 14.88 -5.82
N GLU A 46 -7.38 14.60 -7.01
CA GLU A 46 -8.02 13.76 -8.02
C GLU A 46 -8.25 12.32 -7.49
N PHE A 47 -7.25 11.74 -6.81
CA PHE A 47 -7.42 10.46 -6.14
C PHE A 47 -8.55 10.48 -5.11
N CYS A 48 -8.58 11.52 -4.26
CA CYS A 48 -9.62 11.68 -3.25
C CYS A 48 -11.02 11.79 -3.87
N ASP A 49 -11.16 12.53 -4.97
CA ASP A 49 -12.43 12.67 -5.70
C ASP A 49 -12.92 11.30 -6.20
N ILE A 50 -12.02 10.45 -6.70
CA ILE A 50 -12.34 9.10 -7.17
C ILE A 50 -12.80 8.21 -6.01
N ILE A 51 -12.02 8.11 -4.93
CA ILE A 51 -12.37 7.21 -3.82
C ILE A 51 -13.69 7.61 -3.14
N GLU A 52 -13.95 8.92 -3.01
CA GLU A 52 -15.19 9.44 -2.44
C GLU A 52 -16.40 9.17 -3.36
N LYS A 53 -16.24 9.38 -4.67
CA LYS A 53 -17.30 9.16 -5.67
C LYS A 53 -17.76 7.71 -5.74
N TYR A 54 -16.82 6.76 -5.64
CA TYR A 54 -17.12 5.33 -5.80
C TYR A 54 -17.17 4.54 -4.49
N GLY A 55 -16.89 5.19 -3.35
CA GLY A 55 -16.88 4.56 -2.03
C GLY A 55 -15.75 3.55 -1.85
N ILE A 56 -14.61 3.76 -2.53
CA ILE A 56 -13.45 2.86 -2.49
C ILE A 56 -12.83 2.93 -1.10
N LYS A 57 -12.44 1.77 -0.58
CA LYS A 57 -11.71 1.62 0.68
C LYS A 57 -10.48 0.72 0.50
N GLY A 58 -9.56 0.80 1.45
CA GLY A 58 -8.41 -0.11 1.45
C GLY A 58 -7.28 0.29 2.39
N LYS A 59 -6.03 0.16 1.93
CA LYS A 59 -4.86 0.71 2.62
C LYS A 59 -4.11 1.72 1.76
N PHE A 60 -3.54 2.71 2.43
CA PHE A 60 -2.78 3.79 1.83
C PHE A 60 -1.47 3.91 2.61
N SER A 61 -0.33 3.58 1.99
CA SER A 61 0.93 3.79 2.67
C SER A 61 1.35 5.26 2.66
N VAL A 62 2.23 5.62 3.58
CA VAL A 62 2.97 6.88 3.55
C VAL A 62 4.43 6.55 3.79
N VAL A 63 5.31 7.03 2.94
CA VAL A 63 6.76 6.97 3.19
C VAL A 63 7.15 8.11 4.14
N PRO A 64 7.53 7.85 5.40
CA PRO A 64 7.75 8.89 6.41
C PRO A 64 8.98 9.76 6.16
N MET A 65 10.01 9.23 5.51
CA MET A 65 11.29 9.88 5.20
C MET A 65 11.65 9.72 3.71
N PRO A 66 10.80 10.18 2.78
CA PRO A 66 10.83 9.76 1.38
C PRO A 66 12.18 10.06 0.72
N GLY A 67 12.82 9.02 0.17
CA GLY A 67 14.08 9.11 -0.56
C GLY A 67 15.27 9.59 0.26
N ASN A 68 15.23 9.48 1.60
CA ASN A 68 16.22 10.06 2.51
C ASN A 68 16.30 11.60 2.46
N ARG A 69 15.21 12.29 2.07
CA ARG A 69 15.18 13.75 1.82
C ARG A 69 14.63 14.60 2.97
N GLY A 70 14.63 14.09 4.19
CA GLY A 70 13.94 14.69 5.33
C GLY A 70 12.76 13.83 5.77
N ASP A 71 11.79 14.40 6.49
CA ASP A 71 10.68 13.65 7.06
C ASP A 71 9.36 14.44 7.11
N VAL A 72 8.25 13.71 7.23
CA VAL A 72 6.88 14.26 7.22
C VAL A 72 6.56 15.22 8.37
N VAL A 73 7.41 15.31 9.40
CA VAL A 73 7.23 16.19 10.57
C VAL A 73 8.05 17.46 10.45
N ASN A 74 9.33 17.32 10.09
CA ASN A 74 10.33 18.40 10.11
C ASN A 74 10.55 19.04 8.74
N GLY A 75 9.99 18.45 7.67
CA GLY A 75 10.08 18.95 6.31
C GLY A 75 10.85 18.01 5.40
N ILE A 76 10.55 18.13 4.10
CA ILE A 76 11.12 17.31 3.04
C ILE A 76 11.79 18.26 2.03
N GLU A 77 13.04 17.99 1.67
CA GLU A 77 13.80 18.75 0.70
C GLU A 77 13.06 18.83 -0.65
N GLY A 78 12.94 20.03 -1.19
CA GLY A 78 12.24 20.27 -2.46
C GLY A 78 10.72 20.43 -2.32
N VAL A 79 10.15 20.25 -1.12
CA VAL A 79 8.71 20.42 -0.85
C VAL A 79 8.51 21.63 0.08
N SER A 80 7.62 22.56 -0.29
CA SER A 80 7.33 23.68 0.59
C SER A 80 6.54 23.23 1.83
N GLU A 81 6.74 23.91 2.97
CA GLU A 81 5.97 23.63 4.19
C GLU A 81 4.45 23.68 3.93
N LYS A 82 4.00 24.62 3.08
CA LYS A 82 2.60 24.75 2.70
C LYS A 82 2.09 23.50 1.97
N GLU A 83 2.82 23.03 0.96
CA GLU A 83 2.44 21.84 0.18
C GLU A 83 2.45 20.58 1.04
N LEU A 84 3.47 20.40 1.88
CA LEU A 84 3.55 19.28 2.81
C LEU A 84 2.36 19.27 3.78
N ARG A 85 2.05 20.41 4.40
CA ARG A 85 0.90 20.52 5.33
C ARG A 85 -0.43 20.26 4.63
N GLU A 86 -0.60 20.77 3.41
CA GLU A 86 -1.81 20.55 2.62
C GLU A 86 -1.98 19.07 2.26
N TRP A 87 -0.90 18.40 1.85
CA TRP A 87 -0.90 16.97 1.58
C TRP A 87 -1.29 16.16 2.81
N ILE A 88 -0.64 16.40 3.95
CA ILE A 88 -0.92 15.71 5.23
C ILE A 88 -2.39 15.93 5.64
N ASN A 89 -2.86 17.17 5.61
CA ASN A 89 -4.24 17.48 5.98
C ASN A 89 -5.26 16.84 5.04
N THR A 90 -4.93 16.72 3.75
CA THR A 90 -5.78 16.05 2.76
C THR A 90 -5.87 14.56 3.03
N VAL A 91 -4.74 13.88 3.28
CA VAL A 91 -4.76 12.46 3.65
C VAL A 91 -5.60 12.24 4.92
N LYS A 92 -5.42 13.08 5.94
CA LYS A 92 -6.18 12.98 7.19
C LYS A 92 -7.68 13.18 7.02
N SER A 93 -8.09 14.14 6.20
CA SER A 93 -9.50 14.51 6.08
C SER A 93 -10.26 13.71 5.01
N ARG A 94 -9.59 13.25 3.95
CA ARG A 94 -10.23 12.64 2.78
C ARG A 94 -9.86 11.17 2.56
N VAL A 95 -8.65 10.75 2.96
CA VAL A 95 -8.18 9.35 2.77
C VAL A 95 -8.46 8.48 3.99
N MET A 96 -8.06 8.92 5.19
CA MET A 96 -8.24 8.16 6.44
C MET A 96 -9.68 7.72 6.76
N PRO A 97 -10.75 8.43 6.35
CA PRO A 97 -12.11 7.93 6.58
C PRO A 97 -12.44 6.61 5.86
N ALA A 98 -11.71 6.29 4.79
CA ALA A 98 -11.95 5.12 3.95
C ALA A 98 -10.76 4.14 3.91
N PHE A 99 -9.56 4.59 4.27
CA PHE A 99 -8.33 3.82 4.16
C PHE A 99 -7.62 3.70 5.50
N SER A 100 -7.09 2.51 5.78
CA SER A 100 -6.11 2.33 6.84
C SER A 100 -4.77 2.90 6.37
N VAL A 101 -4.26 3.89 7.08
CA VAL A 101 -2.99 4.56 6.75
C VAL A 101 -1.86 3.95 7.56
N GLY A 102 -0.74 3.61 6.93
CA GLY A 102 0.43 3.01 7.61
C GLY A 102 1.76 3.41 6.98
N PRO A 103 2.89 3.26 7.70
CA PRO A 103 4.20 3.50 7.11
C PRO A 103 4.52 2.47 6.05
N GLU A 104 5.23 2.89 5.02
CA GLU A 104 6.00 2.00 4.15
C GLU A 104 7.47 2.06 4.52
N MET A 105 7.73 1.52 5.71
CA MET A 105 8.97 1.66 6.48
C MET A 105 9.43 3.12 6.56
N LEU A 106 10.74 3.43 6.49
CA LEU A 106 11.21 4.80 6.68
C LEU A 106 11.38 5.54 5.36
N THR A 107 12.11 4.99 4.41
CA THR A 107 12.71 5.83 3.36
C THR A 107 12.26 5.49 1.95
N HIS A 108 11.81 4.26 1.73
CA HIS A 108 11.68 3.66 0.42
C HIS A 108 12.97 3.79 -0.42
N ASN A 109 14.12 3.79 0.26
CA ASN A 109 15.46 3.94 -0.32
C ASN A 109 16.54 3.34 0.60
N ASN A 110 17.50 4.14 1.08
CA ASN A 110 18.59 3.68 1.95
C ASN A 110 18.15 3.65 3.43
N ALA A 111 18.58 2.62 4.16
CA ALA A 111 18.34 2.51 5.59
C ALA A 111 18.88 3.72 6.36
N VAL A 112 18.34 3.94 7.55
CA VAL A 112 18.74 5.00 8.48
C VAL A 112 19.14 4.39 9.81
N ASN A 113 20.26 4.87 10.37
CA ASN A 113 20.58 4.61 11.76
C ASN A 113 19.63 5.45 12.63
N VAL A 114 18.70 4.80 13.33
CA VAL A 114 17.68 5.50 14.13
C VAL A 114 18.23 6.24 15.35
N GLU A 115 19.43 5.91 15.81
CA GLU A 115 20.07 6.61 16.94
C GLU A 115 20.73 7.92 16.50
N THR A 116 21.42 7.90 15.36
CA THR A 116 22.18 9.05 14.86
C THR A 116 21.42 9.89 13.83
N GLY A 117 20.41 9.30 13.18
CA GLY A 117 19.72 9.87 12.02
C GLY A 117 20.53 9.78 10.71
N GLU A 118 21.72 9.17 10.73
CA GLU A 118 22.59 9.07 9.56
C GLU A 118 22.10 8.00 8.58
N MET A 119 22.26 8.28 7.29
CA MET A 119 21.99 7.31 6.24
C MET A 119 23.02 6.17 6.29
N ILE A 120 22.52 4.94 6.17
CA ILE A 120 23.31 3.74 5.93
C ILE A 120 23.25 3.51 4.41
N GLU A 121 24.41 3.44 3.73
CA GLU A 121 24.49 3.22 2.28
C GLU A 121 24.12 1.77 1.88
N MET A 122 22.88 1.40 2.16
CA MET A 122 22.29 0.11 1.87
C MET A 122 20.77 0.29 1.79
N ASN A 123 20.17 -0.25 0.73
CA ASN A 123 18.71 -0.24 0.60
C ASN A 123 18.04 -0.84 1.84
N GLU A 124 16.97 -0.21 2.35
CA GLU A 124 16.39 -0.59 3.65
C GLU A 124 15.80 -2.02 3.66
N CYS A 125 15.31 -2.51 2.53
CA CYS A 125 14.87 -3.90 2.40
C CYS A 125 16.06 -4.87 2.51
N ILE A 126 17.20 -4.54 1.89
CA ILE A 126 18.42 -5.36 1.99
C ILE A 126 18.96 -5.29 3.42
N TRP A 127 19.02 -4.11 4.01
CA TRP A 127 19.50 -3.91 5.37
C TRP A 127 18.70 -4.71 6.39
N ALA A 128 17.39 -4.84 6.23
CA ALA A 128 16.52 -5.58 7.14
C ALA A 128 16.66 -7.12 7.03
N SER A 129 17.24 -7.64 5.94
CA SER A 129 17.17 -9.07 5.57
C SER A 129 17.88 -10.04 6.54
N ASP A 130 18.74 -9.55 7.42
CA ASP A 130 19.50 -10.34 8.40
C ASP A 130 19.35 -9.80 9.83
N LYS A 131 18.35 -8.93 10.07
CA LYS A 131 18.13 -8.28 11.37
C LYS A 131 17.11 -9.04 12.21
N ASP A 132 17.35 -9.07 13.51
CA ASP A 132 16.40 -9.60 14.49
C ASP A 132 15.41 -8.51 14.95
N ARG A 133 14.44 -8.91 15.78
CA ARG A 133 13.44 -8.00 16.32
C ARG A 133 14.02 -6.90 17.20
N GLU A 134 15.17 -7.10 17.84
CA GLU A 134 15.78 -6.09 18.72
C GLU A 134 16.28 -4.89 17.89
N VAL A 135 16.75 -5.15 16.67
CA VAL A 135 17.14 -4.11 15.71
C VAL A 135 15.95 -3.58 14.90
N LEU A 136 15.02 -4.46 14.49
CA LEU A 136 13.88 -4.06 13.66
C LEU A 136 12.85 -3.23 14.44
N THR A 137 12.64 -3.51 15.73
CA THR A 137 11.62 -2.81 16.53
C THR A 137 11.88 -1.29 16.58
N PRO A 138 13.07 -0.79 16.97
CA PRO A 138 13.35 0.64 16.96
C PRO A 138 13.19 1.29 15.57
N TYR A 139 13.57 0.58 14.50
CA TYR A 139 13.42 1.06 13.11
C TYR A 139 11.95 1.27 12.74
N ILE A 140 11.13 0.27 13.02
CA ILE A 140 9.69 0.28 12.73
C ILE A 140 8.96 1.27 13.66
N SER A 141 9.32 1.33 14.95
CA SER A 141 8.80 2.30 15.93
C SER A 141 9.07 3.74 15.49
N LYS A 142 10.25 4.01 14.89
CA LYS A 142 10.55 5.34 14.32
C LYS A 142 9.60 5.69 13.17
N ALA A 143 9.29 4.75 12.29
CA ALA A 143 8.36 4.96 11.18
C ALA A 143 6.97 5.32 11.70
N PHE A 144 6.45 4.53 12.64
CA PHE A 144 5.16 4.79 13.28
C PHE A 144 5.15 6.12 14.06
N SER A 145 6.22 6.45 14.76
CA SER A 145 6.32 7.69 15.52
C SER A 145 6.27 8.93 14.63
N LEU A 146 6.92 8.91 13.45
CA LEU A 146 6.84 10.01 12.49
C LEU A 146 5.42 10.21 11.96
N LEU A 147 4.69 9.12 11.68
CA LEU A 147 3.27 9.20 11.29
C LEU A 147 2.39 9.69 12.44
N HIS A 148 2.59 9.19 13.64
CA HIS A 148 1.89 9.65 14.85
C HIS A 148 2.08 11.16 15.05
N ASP A 149 3.32 11.65 14.93
CA ASP A 149 3.65 13.06 15.13
C ASP A 149 3.12 13.96 14.01
N ALA A 150 2.98 13.43 12.78
CA ALA A 150 2.24 14.08 11.69
C ALA A 150 0.70 14.02 11.88
N GLY A 151 0.24 13.29 12.91
CA GLY A 151 -1.15 13.17 13.31
C GLY A 151 -1.95 12.12 12.54
N PHE A 152 -1.28 11.06 12.07
CA PHE A 152 -1.92 9.87 11.51
C PHE A 152 -2.12 8.80 12.59
N SER A 153 -3.29 8.16 12.56
CA SER A 153 -3.56 6.94 13.34
C SER A 153 -3.23 5.74 12.47
N SER A 154 -2.17 5.01 12.82
CA SER A 154 -1.64 3.92 12.00
C SER A 154 -1.55 2.62 12.79
N PHE A 155 -2.44 1.66 12.50
CA PHE A 155 -2.50 0.37 13.17
C PHE A 155 -1.98 -0.78 12.29
N GLY A 156 -0.99 -0.49 11.45
CA GLY A 156 -0.33 -1.47 10.59
C GLY A 156 0.61 -0.81 9.59
N CYS A 157 1.37 -1.62 8.86
CA CYS A 157 2.43 -1.13 7.97
C CYS A 157 2.54 -1.88 6.64
N THR A 158 3.24 -1.26 5.70
CA THR A 158 3.57 -1.79 4.38
C THR A 158 5.07 -2.09 4.35
N SER A 159 5.43 -3.24 3.77
CA SER A 159 6.82 -3.64 3.56
C SER A 159 7.24 -3.17 2.16
N PRO A 160 8.12 -2.16 2.01
CA PRO A 160 8.62 -1.79 0.71
C PRO A 160 9.40 -2.95 0.11
N TRP A 161 9.11 -3.28 -1.14
CA TRP A 161 9.61 -4.45 -1.86
C TRP A 161 9.37 -5.78 -1.12
N SER A 162 10.32 -6.19 -0.29
CA SER A 162 10.25 -7.42 0.50
C SER A 162 10.87 -7.22 1.88
N PHE A 163 10.78 -6.00 2.43
CA PHE A 163 11.32 -5.67 3.75
C PHE A 163 10.83 -6.68 4.80
N GLY A 164 11.77 -7.32 5.50
CA GLY A 164 11.45 -8.30 6.54
C GLY A 164 11.10 -9.70 6.04
N ILE A 165 11.11 -9.97 4.73
CA ILE A 165 10.71 -11.29 4.20
C ILE A 165 11.61 -12.45 4.64
N GLU A 166 12.92 -12.23 4.68
CA GLU A 166 13.91 -13.26 5.02
C GLU A 166 13.90 -13.59 6.52
N VAL A 167 13.29 -12.71 7.32
CA VAL A 167 13.24 -12.76 8.78
C VAL A 167 11.80 -12.54 9.28
N GLU A 168 10.79 -13.05 8.56
CA GLU A 168 9.38 -12.71 8.80
C GLU A 168 8.93 -12.95 10.26
N ASP A 169 9.41 -14.01 10.91
CA ASP A 169 9.12 -14.29 12.33
C ASP A 169 9.64 -13.19 13.28
N GLU A 170 10.82 -12.63 13.00
CA GLU A 170 11.40 -11.52 13.75
C GLU A 170 10.67 -10.21 13.41
N TYR A 171 10.40 -10.00 12.12
CA TYR A 171 9.73 -8.82 11.60
C TYR A 171 8.31 -8.67 12.15
N VAL A 172 7.48 -9.72 12.13
CA VAL A 172 6.09 -9.65 12.61
C VAL A 172 6.02 -9.34 14.11
N GLN A 173 6.97 -9.86 14.89
CA GLN A 173 7.08 -9.57 16.31
C GLN A 173 7.54 -8.12 16.56
N ALA A 174 8.46 -7.62 15.73
CA ALA A 174 8.87 -6.22 15.76
C ALA A 174 7.72 -5.26 15.39
N VAL A 175 6.90 -5.60 14.38
CA VAL A 175 5.70 -4.82 14.03
C VAL A 175 4.70 -4.79 15.19
N SER A 176 4.43 -5.94 15.82
CA SER A 176 3.54 -6.03 16.99
C SER A 176 4.03 -5.15 18.15
N GLN A 177 5.33 -5.22 18.44
CA GLN A 177 5.95 -4.44 19.51
C GLN A 177 5.91 -2.93 19.20
N ALA A 178 6.28 -2.53 17.99
CA ALA A 178 6.33 -1.14 17.58
C ALA A 178 4.94 -0.46 17.61
N VAL A 179 3.90 -1.12 17.10
CA VAL A 179 2.53 -0.58 17.17
C VAL A 179 2.07 -0.45 18.62
N TYR A 180 2.40 -1.42 19.48
CA TYR A 180 2.06 -1.36 20.89
C TYR A 180 2.78 -0.22 21.62
N GLU A 181 4.06 -0.01 21.35
CA GLU A 181 4.84 1.07 21.97
C GLU A 181 4.35 2.46 21.58
N VAL A 182 4.01 2.67 20.30
CA VAL A 182 3.61 4.00 19.80
C VAL A 182 2.14 4.29 20.09
N TYR A 183 1.25 3.32 19.89
CA TYR A 183 -0.20 3.54 19.94
C TYR A 183 -0.93 2.78 21.04
N GLY A 184 -0.27 1.86 21.75
CA GLY A 184 -0.92 0.99 22.74
C GLY A 184 -1.89 -0.03 22.15
N SER A 185 -1.96 -0.15 20.81
CA SER A 185 -2.84 -1.13 20.17
C SER A 185 -2.29 -2.54 20.31
N LYS A 186 -3.16 -3.48 20.61
CA LYS A 186 -2.84 -4.92 20.72
C LYS A 186 -3.08 -5.68 19.42
N SER A 187 -3.61 -5.02 18.40
CA SER A 187 -3.85 -5.63 17.11
C SER A 187 -3.36 -4.73 16.01
N CYS A 188 -2.67 -5.32 15.03
CA CYS A 188 -2.24 -4.61 13.85
C CYS A 188 -2.26 -5.50 12.61
N TRP A 189 -2.17 -4.85 11.45
CA TRP A 189 -2.02 -5.51 10.17
C TRP A 189 -0.63 -5.25 9.58
N TYR A 190 -0.20 -6.10 8.66
CA TYR A 190 0.91 -5.78 7.78
C TYR A 190 0.64 -6.26 6.35
N TYR A 191 1.22 -5.53 5.40
CA TYR A 191 1.30 -5.90 4.00
C TYR A 191 2.75 -6.25 3.66
N LEU A 192 2.99 -7.48 3.23
CA LEU A 192 4.30 -7.95 2.75
C LEU A 192 4.22 -8.69 1.43
N ARG A 193 3.09 -9.35 1.14
CA ARG A 193 3.02 -10.39 0.10
C ARG A 193 2.02 -10.05 -1.00
N GLY A 194 2.50 -10.06 -2.24
CA GLY A 194 1.68 -10.19 -3.44
C GLY A 194 1.44 -11.66 -3.78
N LEU A 195 0.30 -12.22 -3.38
CA LEU A 195 -0.11 -13.60 -3.67
C LEU A 195 -0.88 -13.70 -5.00
N ARG A 196 -0.36 -13.05 -6.04
CA ARG A 196 -1.01 -12.84 -7.35
C ARG A 196 -1.29 -14.13 -8.12
N ASN A 197 -0.54 -15.19 -7.81
CA ASN A 197 -0.71 -16.54 -8.36
C ASN A 197 -1.62 -17.45 -7.53
N LEU A 198 -2.15 -16.96 -6.40
CA LEU A 198 -3.02 -17.70 -5.50
C LEU A 198 -4.35 -16.94 -5.33
N PRO A 199 -5.24 -16.97 -6.33
CA PRO A 199 -6.48 -16.19 -6.33
C PRO A 199 -7.45 -16.58 -5.20
N ASN A 200 -7.30 -17.77 -4.60
CA ASN A 200 -8.06 -18.22 -3.44
C ASN A 200 -7.49 -17.71 -2.09
N ALA A 201 -6.38 -16.96 -2.11
CA ALA A 201 -5.76 -16.46 -0.89
C ALA A 201 -6.69 -15.51 -0.13
N LYS A 202 -6.58 -15.59 1.19
CA LYS A 202 -7.27 -14.75 2.16
C LYS A 202 -6.27 -14.24 3.18
N PRO A 203 -6.56 -13.13 3.86
CA PRO A 203 -5.82 -12.71 5.05
C PRO A 203 -5.80 -13.79 6.15
N TRP A 204 -4.79 -13.76 7.02
CA TRP A 204 -4.62 -14.71 8.12
C TRP A 204 -3.92 -14.10 9.34
N VAL A 205 -4.05 -14.73 10.50
CA VAL A 205 -3.28 -14.34 11.70
C VAL A 205 -1.87 -14.91 11.58
N GLU A 206 -0.87 -14.03 11.44
CA GLU A 206 0.54 -14.42 11.33
C GLU A 206 1.20 -14.58 12.70
N TYR A 207 0.82 -13.71 13.65
CA TYR A 207 1.34 -13.73 15.02
C TYR A 207 0.21 -13.59 16.03
N ASP A 208 0.27 -14.37 17.10
CA ASP A 208 -0.65 -14.32 18.24
C ASP A 208 0.07 -14.82 19.50
N ASP A 209 0.28 -13.95 20.49
CA ASP A 209 0.84 -14.33 21.80
C ASP A 209 -0.22 -14.44 22.90
N GLY A 210 -1.51 -14.39 22.54
CA GLY A 210 -2.65 -14.38 23.45
C GLY A 210 -3.01 -12.99 24.00
N GLU A 211 -2.11 -12.01 23.90
CA GLU A 211 -2.37 -10.61 24.24
C GLU A 211 -2.41 -9.73 22.99
N ARG A 212 -1.49 -9.94 22.07
CA ARG A 212 -1.33 -9.19 20.83
C ARG A 212 -1.45 -10.09 19.62
N CYS A 213 -2.03 -9.55 18.55
CA CYS A 213 -2.19 -10.25 17.28
C CYS A 213 -1.71 -9.41 16.10
N VAL A 214 -1.12 -10.04 15.11
CA VAL A 214 -0.78 -9.43 13.81
C VAL A 214 -1.45 -10.20 12.69
N VAL A 215 -2.18 -9.50 11.82
CA VAL A 215 -2.85 -10.07 10.65
C VAL A 215 -2.07 -9.74 9.39
N SER A 216 -1.70 -10.77 8.62
CA SER A 216 -1.18 -10.60 7.26
C SER A 216 -2.33 -10.39 6.28
N ILE A 217 -2.29 -9.29 5.53
CA ILE A 217 -3.31 -8.96 4.53
C ILE A 217 -2.60 -8.82 3.17
N PRO A 218 -2.58 -9.88 2.34
CA PRO A 218 -1.84 -9.89 1.07
C PRO A 218 -2.58 -9.15 -0.06
N ALA A 219 -1.91 -8.89 -1.17
CA ALA A 219 -2.58 -8.58 -2.44
C ALA A 219 -2.84 -9.89 -3.18
N THR A 220 -3.94 -9.99 -3.92
CA THR A 220 -4.37 -11.20 -4.65
C THR A 220 -4.46 -11.01 -6.16
N THR A 221 -4.14 -9.81 -6.65
CA THR A 221 -4.12 -9.49 -8.09
C THR A 221 -2.82 -8.79 -8.47
N TYR A 222 -2.51 -8.79 -9.77
CA TYR A 222 -1.38 -8.06 -10.33
C TYR A 222 -1.65 -6.56 -10.41
N ASP A 223 -0.58 -5.76 -10.35
CA ASP A 223 -0.62 -4.34 -10.70
C ASP A 223 -0.53 -4.17 -12.22
N HIS A 224 -1.68 -4.29 -12.90
CA HIS A 224 -1.77 -4.00 -14.33
C HIS A 224 -1.79 -2.49 -14.61
N ILE A 225 -2.12 -1.65 -13.62
CA ILE A 225 -2.07 -0.19 -13.76
C ILE A 225 -0.62 0.28 -13.96
N TRP A 226 0.36 -0.48 -13.49
CA TRP A 226 1.78 -0.24 -13.75
C TRP A 226 2.10 0.05 -15.22
N GLU A 227 1.42 -0.62 -16.17
CA GLU A 227 1.61 -0.42 -17.61
C GLU A 227 1.40 1.03 -18.07
N THR A 228 0.68 1.84 -17.29
CA THR A 228 0.40 3.24 -17.61
C THR A 228 1.59 4.18 -17.39
N ILE A 229 2.62 3.78 -16.63
CA ILE A 229 3.80 4.63 -16.40
C ILE A 229 4.67 4.77 -17.65
N ASP A 230 4.73 3.71 -18.45
CA ASP A 230 5.67 3.53 -19.56
C ASP A 230 5.04 3.80 -20.94
N THR A 231 3.92 4.52 -20.97
CA THR A 231 3.24 4.91 -22.20
C THR A 231 2.61 6.29 -22.10
N ASN A 232 2.52 6.98 -23.23
CA ASN A 232 1.77 8.23 -23.39
C ASN A 232 0.35 8.01 -23.93
N ASP A 233 -0.05 6.76 -24.14
CA ASP A 233 -1.40 6.43 -24.58
C ASP A 233 -2.39 6.73 -23.45
N THR A 234 -3.27 7.68 -23.71
CA THR A 234 -4.34 8.12 -22.81
C THR A 234 -5.72 7.82 -23.39
N SER A 235 -5.78 7.03 -24.47
CA SER A 235 -7.01 6.67 -25.16
C SER A 235 -7.92 5.83 -24.26
N PHE A 236 -9.22 5.93 -24.52
CA PHE A 236 -10.19 5.11 -23.82
C PHE A 236 -9.97 3.61 -24.12
N GLU A 237 -9.54 3.27 -25.33
CA GLU A 237 -9.22 1.90 -25.73
C GLU A 237 -8.11 1.31 -24.85
N PHE A 238 -7.01 2.06 -24.65
CA PHE A 238 -5.94 1.64 -23.76
C PHE A 238 -6.42 1.52 -22.31
N ILE A 239 -7.06 2.56 -21.77
CA ILE A 239 -7.61 2.58 -20.41
C ILE A 239 -8.55 1.38 -20.18
N SER A 240 -9.47 1.13 -21.10
CA SER A 240 -10.40 0.01 -21.03
C SER A 240 -9.68 -1.33 -21.09
N SER A 241 -8.64 -1.46 -21.92
CA SER A 241 -7.88 -2.71 -22.04
C SER A 241 -7.13 -3.06 -20.74
N VAL A 242 -6.64 -2.06 -20.00
CA VAL A 242 -6.03 -2.27 -18.67
C VAL A 242 -7.11 -2.60 -17.65
N ALA A 243 -8.24 -1.88 -17.64
CA ALA A 243 -9.36 -2.15 -16.74
C ALA A 243 -9.94 -3.56 -16.94
N ASP A 244 -10.02 -4.05 -18.18
CA ASP A 244 -10.50 -5.40 -18.52
C ASP A 244 -9.68 -6.53 -17.86
N LYS A 245 -8.40 -6.27 -17.52
CA LYS A 245 -7.55 -7.22 -16.79
C LYS A 245 -8.02 -7.41 -15.33
N TYR A 246 -8.66 -6.40 -14.74
CA TYR A 246 -9.27 -6.48 -13.41
C TYR A 246 -10.72 -6.91 -13.47
N ILE A 247 -11.53 -6.24 -14.29
CA ILE A 247 -12.94 -6.51 -14.48
C ILE A 247 -13.37 -6.07 -15.88
N THR A 248 -13.91 -7.00 -16.67
CA THR A 248 -14.39 -6.70 -18.04
C THR A 248 -15.62 -5.79 -18.02
N ALA A 249 -15.86 -5.10 -19.13
CA ALA A 249 -17.03 -4.22 -19.29
C ALA A 249 -18.40 -4.88 -19.05
N ASP A 250 -18.50 -6.22 -19.12
CA ASP A 250 -19.72 -6.97 -18.82
C ASP A 250 -19.73 -7.59 -17.40
N GLY A 251 -18.67 -7.35 -16.61
CA GLY A 251 -18.52 -7.83 -15.24
C GLY A 251 -18.28 -9.33 -15.10
N LYS A 252 -17.90 -10.04 -16.16
CA LYS A 252 -17.78 -11.51 -16.16
C LYS A 252 -16.35 -12.05 -16.20
N GLY A 253 -15.36 -11.23 -16.52
CA GLY A 253 -13.96 -11.62 -16.61
C GLY A 253 -13.05 -10.67 -15.84
N GLY A 254 -11.77 -11.02 -15.76
CA GLY A 254 -10.73 -10.26 -15.06
C GLY A 254 -10.34 -10.87 -13.71
N SER A 255 -9.23 -10.40 -13.14
CA SER A 255 -8.63 -10.92 -11.91
C SER A 255 -9.56 -10.80 -10.70
N VAL A 256 -10.35 -9.74 -10.59
CA VAL A 256 -11.35 -9.57 -9.51
C VAL A 256 -12.38 -10.69 -9.57
N ILE A 257 -12.87 -11.03 -10.76
CA ILE A 257 -13.84 -12.12 -10.94
C ILE A 257 -13.19 -13.47 -10.60
N GLN A 258 -11.97 -13.72 -11.08
CA GLN A 258 -11.23 -14.95 -10.79
C GLN A 258 -11.05 -15.17 -9.28
N VAL A 259 -10.67 -14.13 -8.54
CA VAL A 259 -10.51 -14.19 -7.08
C VAL A 259 -11.85 -14.50 -6.40
N LEU A 260 -12.94 -13.84 -6.81
CA LEU A 260 -14.27 -14.09 -6.24
C LEU A 260 -14.75 -15.53 -6.49
N GLU A 261 -14.60 -16.05 -7.71
CA GLU A 261 -15.04 -17.42 -8.06
C GLU A 261 -14.19 -18.50 -7.37
N THR A 262 -12.95 -18.19 -7.00
CA THR A 262 -12.09 -19.09 -6.22
C THR A 262 -12.25 -18.93 -4.71
N GLY A 263 -13.11 -18.01 -4.27
CA GLY A 263 -13.45 -17.77 -2.87
C GLY A 263 -12.44 -16.94 -2.09
N GLY A 264 -11.46 -16.31 -2.75
CA GLY A 264 -10.51 -15.40 -2.14
C GLY A 264 -11.07 -13.99 -1.94
N PHE A 265 -10.25 -13.08 -1.40
CA PHE A 265 -10.60 -11.66 -1.26
C PHE A 265 -9.94 -10.86 -2.37
N PRO A 266 -10.68 -10.06 -3.18
CA PRO A 266 -10.06 -9.20 -4.18
C PRO A 266 -9.33 -8.03 -3.49
N LEU A 267 -8.02 -8.19 -3.30
CA LEU A 267 -7.14 -7.21 -2.67
C LEU A 267 -6.17 -6.77 -3.75
N PHE A 268 -6.50 -5.71 -4.48
CA PHE A 268 -5.78 -5.36 -5.71
C PHE A 268 -4.82 -4.20 -5.50
N ILE A 269 -3.56 -4.46 -5.86
CA ILE A 269 -2.45 -3.54 -5.68
C ILE A 269 -2.29 -2.63 -6.89
N THR A 270 -1.97 -1.38 -6.58
CA THR A 270 -1.41 -0.40 -7.49
C THR A 270 -0.40 0.46 -6.73
N HIS A 271 0.45 1.17 -7.44
CA HIS A 271 1.39 2.11 -6.83
C HIS A 271 1.05 3.56 -7.19
N TRP A 272 1.50 4.49 -6.36
CA TRP A 272 1.25 5.92 -6.52
C TRP A 272 1.74 6.44 -7.88
N GLN A 273 2.95 6.04 -8.29
CA GLN A 273 3.54 6.41 -9.58
C GLN A 273 2.77 5.85 -10.78
N SER A 274 2.17 4.66 -10.67
CA SER A 274 1.39 4.08 -11.77
C SER A 274 0.04 4.79 -11.90
N LEU A 275 -0.61 5.15 -10.78
CA LEU A 275 -1.81 5.99 -10.82
C LEU A 275 -1.54 7.36 -11.46
N ILE A 276 -0.44 8.01 -11.11
CA ILE A 276 -0.04 9.32 -11.65
C ILE A 276 0.45 9.21 -13.10
N SER A 277 0.95 8.05 -13.52
CA SER A 277 1.39 7.76 -14.91
C SER A 277 2.37 8.81 -15.45
N ASN A 278 3.37 9.16 -14.64
CA ASN A 278 4.34 10.21 -14.95
C ASN A 278 3.66 11.56 -15.35
N GLY A 279 2.63 11.96 -14.59
CA GLY A 279 1.90 13.22 -14.74
C GLY A 279 0.69 13.17 -15.67
N LEU A 280 0.45 12.04 -16.34
CA LEU A 280 -0.69 11.89 -17.25
C LEU A 280 -1.99 11.48 -16.56
N CYS A 281 -1.95 10.99 -15.32
CA CYS A 281 -3.10 10.46 -14.57
C CYS A 281 -3.92 9.40 -15.33
N THR A 282 -3.30 8.65 -16.25
CA THR A 282 -3.98 7.57 -16.99
C THR A 282 -4.40 6.46 -16.04
N GLY A 283 -3.55 6.11 -15.08
CA GLY A 283 -3.82 5.10 -14.05
C GLY A 283 -4.99 5.49 -13.14
N MET A 284 -5.16 6.78 -12.81
CA MET A 284 -6.36 7.28 -12.11
C MET A 284 -7.64 6.97 -12.90
N ARG A 285 -7.64 7.16 -14.22
CA ARG A 285 -8.79 6.87 -15.09
C ARG A 285 -9.06 5.36 -15.21
N VAL A 286 -8.01 4.54 -15.19
CA VAL A 286 -8.14 3.08 -15.11
C VAL A 286 -8.80 2.69 -13.79
N LEU A 287 -8.32 3.23 -12.64
CA LEU A 287 -8.92 3.00 -11.33
C LEU A 287 -10.39 3.42 -11.29
N GLU A 288 -10.71 4.60 -11.85
CA GLU A 288 -12.09 5.10 -11.93
C GLU A 288 -12.99 4.13 -12.71
N LEU A 289 -12.53 3.65 -13.87
CA LEU A 289 -13.29 2.71 -14.71
C LEU A 289 -13.46 1.34 -14.03
N ILE A 290 -12.44 0.84 -13.33
CA ILE A 290 -12.55 -0.38 -12.52
C ILE A 290 -13.61 -0.20 -11.43
N ALA A 291 -13.55 0.91 -10.68
CA ALA A 291 -14.49 1.19 -9.60
C ALA A 291 -15.93 1.34 -10.11
N GLN A 292 -16.11 1.97 -11.27
CA GLN A 292 -17.40 2.04 -11.96
C GLN A 292 -17.94 0.63 -12.24
N ARG A 293 -17.14 -0.24 -12.86
CA ARG A 293 -17.57 -1.62 -13.21
C ARG A 293 -17.85 -2.47 -11.98
N VAL A 294 -17.07 -2.32 -10.90
CA VAL A 294 -17.34 -2.97 -9.61
C VAL A 294 -18.70 -2.51 -9.08
N ASN A 295 -18.99 -1.22 -9.09
CA ASN A 295 -20.28 -0.68 -8.64
C ASN A 295 -21.45 -1.08 -9.57
N GLU A 296 -21.21 -1.25 -10.87
CA GLU A 296 -22.26 -1.67 -11.80
C GLU A 296 -22.60 -3.17 -11.68
N HIS A 297 -21.60 -4.02 -11.46
CA HIS A 297 -21.75 -5.47 -11.60
C HIS A 297 -21.66 -6.25 -10.29
N LEU A 298 -21.02 -5.71 -9.25
CA LEU A 298 -20.62 -6.47 -8.06
C LEU A 298 -21.17 -5.93 -6.74
N LEU A 299 -22.00 -4.88 -6.72
CA LEU A 299 -22.52 -4.29 -5.46
C LEU A 299 -23.19 -5.28 -4.51
N GLU A 300 -23.86 -6.30 -5.04
CA GLU A 300 -24.53 -7.33 -4.23
C GLU A 300 -23.58 -8.46 -3.79
N ARG A 301 -22.36 -8.50 -4.33
CA ARG A 301 -21.36 -9.55 -4.10
C ARG A 301 -20.22 -9.09 -3.21
N VAL A 302 -19.81 -7.83 -3.32
CA VAL A 302 -18.62 -7.30 -2.65
C VAL A 302 -18.90 -6.07 -1.80
N GLU A 303 -18.04 -5.83 -0.82
CA GLU A 303 -18.06 -4.65 0.03
C GLU A 303 -16.65 -4.06 0.14
N TRP A 304 -16.51 -2.76 -0.14
CA TRP A 304 -15.25 -2.06 0.05
C TRP A 304 -14.90 -1.99 1.54
N CYS A 305 -13.72 -2.50 1.89
CA CYS A 305 -13.23 -2.57 3.26
C CYS A 305 -11.86 -1.90 3.38
N SER A 306 -11.63 -1.21 4.49
CA SER A 306 -10.29 -0.83 4.91
C SER A 306 -9.50 -2.07 5.38
N TYR A 307 -8.19 -1.95 5.56
CA TYR A 307 -7.40 -3.04 6.13
C TYR A 307 -7.77 -3.33 7.59
N GLU A 308 -8.18 -2.33 8.35
CA GLU A 308 -8.71 -2.51 9.71
C GLU A 308 -10.06 -3.25 9.72
N ASP A 309 -10.95 -2.96 8.77
CA ASP A 309 -12.19 -3.73 8.59
C ASP A 309 -11.87 -5.21 8.32
N ILE A 310 -10.92 -5.47 7.42
CA ILE A 310 -10.47 -6.83 7.06
C ILE A 310 -9.81 -7.53 8.26
N MET A 311 -8.91 -6.85 8.96
CA MET A 311 -8.27 -7.35 10.18
C MET A 311 -9.31 -7.76 11.22
N ASN A 312 -10.33 -6.93 11.45
CA ASN A 312 -11.41 -7.22 12.40
C ASN A 312 -12.26 -8.43 11.95
N ILE A 313 -12.50 -8.59 10.64
CA ILE A 313 -13.18 -9.78 10.10
C ILE A 313 -12.38 -11.06 10.40
N VAL A 314 -11.06 -11.03 10.24
CA VAL A 314 -10.17 -12.18 10.49
C VAL A 314 -10.12 -12.50 11.99
N LEU A 315 -9.92 -11.49 12.84
CA LEU A 315 -9.79 -11.68 14.28
C LEU A 315 -11.09 -12.17 14.94
N ALA A 316 -12.24 -11.84 14.37
CA ALA A 316 -13.54 -12.32 14.83
C ALA A 316 -13.78 -13.82 14.58
N ASP A 317 -13.02 -14.44 13.65
CA ASP A 317 -13.20 -15.84 13.25
C ASP A 317 -11.87 -16.47 12.82
N LYS A 318 -10.88 -16.48 13.72
CA LYS A 318 -9.50 -16.92 13.44
C LYS A 318 -9.43 -18.32 12.82
N GLU A 319 -10.34 -19.23 13.21
CA GLU A 319 -10.37 -20.61 12.72
C GLU A 319 -10.70 -20.70 11.21
N SER A 320 -11.49 -19.76 10.69
CA SER A 320 -11.84 -19.70 9.26
C SER A 320 -10.75 -19.09 8.38
N TYR A 321 -9.69 -18.53 8.98
CA TYR A 321 -8.59 -17.86 8.29
C TYR A 321 -7.23 -18.43 8.74
N PRO A 322 -7.00 -19.74 8.53
CA PRO A 322 -5.70 -20.33 8.84
C PRO A 322 -4.62 -19.70 7.96
N ARG A 323 -3.38 -19.69 8.47
CA ARG A 323 -2.21 -19.31 7.67
C ARG A 323 -2.23 -20.11 6.37
N CYS A 324 -2.20 -19.39 5.25
CA CYS A 324 -2.08 -20.02 3.94
C CYS A 324 -0.73 -20.74 3.89
N ASP A 325 -0.70 -21.99 3.45
CA ASP A 325 0.56 -22.74 3.27
C ASP A 325 1.26 -22.24 2.01
N ILE A 326 1.75 -21.01 2.11
CA ILE A 326 2.52 -20.34 1.10
C ILE A 326 3.94 -20.89 1.23
N GLY A 327 4.32 -21.84 0.37
CA GLY A 327 5.74 -22.12 0.15
C GLY A 327 6.50 -20.82 -0.17
N ARG A 328 7.83 -20.87 -0.31
CA ARG A 328 8.60 -19.74 -0.87
C ARG A 328 8.16 -19.47 -2.32
N ILE A 329 7.03 -18.81 -2.50
CA ILE A 329 6.47 -18.41 -3.78
C ILE A 329 7.04 -17.03 -4.09
N ASP A 330 7.66 -16.93 -5.26
CA ASP A 330 8.30 -15.72 -5.78
C ASP A 330 7.37 -14.51 -5.70
N ILE A 331 7.91 -13.41 -5.16
CA ILE A 331 7.23 -12.17 -4.88
C ILE A 331 7.89 -11.09 -5.73
N GLN A 332 7.32 -10.84 -6.91
CA GLN A 332 7.53 -9.60 -7.66
C GLN A 332 6.18 -9.11 -8.20
#